data_AF-A0A7X1NDN1-F1
#
_entry.id   AF-A0A7X1NDN1-F1
#
_cell.length_a   1.000
_cell.length_b   1.000
_cell.length_c   1.000
_cell.angle_alpha   90.00
_cell.angle_beta   90.00
_cell.angle_gamma   90.00
#
_symmetry.space_group_name_H-M   'P 1'
#
loop_
_entity.id
_entity.type
_entity.pdbx_description
1 polymer ?
#
loop_
_entity_poly.entity_id
_entity_poly.type
_entity_poly.pdbx_seq_one_letter_code
_entity_poly.pdbx_strand_id
1 'polypeptide(L)' 'MSIDDKYPAILKVLALEKKLQAENDKEGQGARALRVADCAEVRQAVEAARHTLPTIVYSTLLRRVEQCEQLLAQQGT' A
#
# COMPACT_ATOMS: atom_id res chain seq x y z
N MET A 1 0.77 -9.99 -23.78
CA MET A 1 1.10 -9.30 -22.51
C MET A 1 -0.21 -8.99 -21.82
N SER A 2 -0.62 -9.83 -20.88
CA SER A 2 -1.95 -9.76 -20.27
C SER A 2 -2.00 -8.61 -19.28
N ILE A 3 -3.16 -7.95 -19.25
CA ILE A 3 -3.50 -6.89 -18.30
C ILE A 3 -3.35 -7.39 -16.85
N ASP A 4 -3.43 -8.70 -16.61
CA ASP A 4 -3.33 -9.37 -15.31
C ASP A 4 -2.09 -9.07 -14.45
N ASP A 5 -0.88 -8.90 -15.02
CA ASP A 5 0.34 -8.81 -14.19
C ASP A 5 0.61 -7.42 -13.60
N LYS A 6 -0.04 -6.37 -14.10
CA LYS A 6 0.20 -4.96 -13.69
C LYS A 6 -0.74 -4.48 -12.60
N TYR A 7 -1.95 -5.04 -12.55
CA TYR A 7 -3.00 -4.69 -11.60
C TYR A 7 -2.74 -5.11 -10.15
N PRO A 8 -2.04 -6.22 -9.82
CA PRO A 8 -1.94 -6.65 -8.43
C PRO A 8 -1.20 -5.64 -7.55
N ALA A 9 -0.17 -4.95 -8.06
CA ALA A 9 0.55 -3.93 -7.29
C ALA A 9 -0.31 -2.69 -7.00
N ILE A 10 -1.06 -2.19 -8.00
CA ILE A 10 -1.95 -1.04 -7.83
C ILE A 10 -3.07 -1.39 -6.85
N LEU A 11 -3.70 -2.55 -7.00
CA LEU A 11 -4.78 -3.00 -6.09
C LEU A 11 -4.28 -3.21 -4.66
N LYS A 12 -3.06 -3.74 -4.49
CA LYS A 12 -2.43 -3.88 -3.17
C LYS A 12 -2.19 -2.54 -2.48
N VAL A 13 -1.72 -1.53 -3.22
CA VAL A 13 -1.56 -0.16 -2.69
C VAL A 13 -2.91 0.47 -2.32
N LEU A 14 -3.93 0.35 -3.17
CA LEU A 14 -5.27 0.87 -2.86
C LEU A 14 -5.88 0.18 -1.64
N ALA A 15 -5.69 -1.14 -1.49
CA ALA A 15 -6.12 -1.87 -0.32
C ALA A 15 -5.38 -1.43 0.96
N LEU A 16 -4.09 -1.13 0.85
CA LEU A 16 -3.28 -0.59 1.94
C LEU A 16 -3.79 0.78 2.39
N GLU A 17 -4.03 1.70 1.46
CA GLU A 17 -4.57 3.03 1.75
C GLU A 17 -5.96 2.94 2.40
N LYS A 18 -6.81 2.02 1.92
CA LYS A 18 -8.13 1.78 2.52
C LYS A 18 -8.03 1.24 3.94
N LYS A 19 -7.09 0.34 4.23
CA LYS A 19 -6.82 -0.14 5.60
C LYS A 19 -6.35 1.00 6.49
N LEU A 20 -5.44 1.84 6.00
CA LEU A 20 -4.95 3.02 6.75
C LEU A 20 -6.07 4.01 7.06
N GLN A 21 -6.98 4.23 6.11
CA GLN A 21 -8.14 5.09 6.33
C GLN A 21 -9.06 4.50 7.40
N ALA A 22 -9.39 3.20 7.32
CA ALA A 22 -10.20 2.52 8.32
C ALA A 22 -9.58 2.57 9.74
N GLU A 23 -8.25 2.48 9.85
CA GLU A 23 -7.53 2.62 11.12
C GLU A 23 -7.53 4.04 11.68
N ASN A 24 -7.59 5.06 10.83
CA ASN A 24 -7.74 6.45 11.27
C ASN A 24 -9.19 6.77 11.64
N ASP A 25 -10.17 6.19 10.95
CA ASP A 25 -11.59 6.49 11.15
C ASP A 25 -12.16 5.87 12.44
N LYS A 26 -11.56 4.79 13.00
CA LYS A 26 -11.89 4.16 14.30
C LYS A 26 -13.36 4.25 14.79
N GLU A 27 -14.33 4.15 13.90
CA GLU A 27 -15.70 3.73 14.22
C GLU A 27 -15.83 2.23 13.93
N GLY A 28 -15.68 1.42 14.98
CA GLY A 28 -16.29 0.08 15.02
C GLY A 28 -15.42 -1.11 14.65
N GLN A 29 -14.88 -1.77 15.67
CA GLN A 29 -14.92 -3.23 15.86
C GLN A 29 -14.75 -4.10 14.60
N GLY A 30 -13.54 -4.20 14.05
CA GLY A 30 -13.22 -5.25 13.07
C GLY A 30 -12.19 -4.91 12.00
N ALA A 31 -11.79 -3.64 11.87
CA ALA A 31 -10.65 -3.29 11.04
C ALA A 31 -9.40 -3.97 11.59
N ARG A 32 -8.79 -4.86 10.80
CA ARG A 32 -7.52 -5.49 11.17
C ARG A 32 -6.47 -4.38 11.20
N ALA A 33 -5.93 -4.12 12.39
CA ALA A 33 -4.90 -3.11 12.61
C ALA A 33 -3.86 -3.14 11.49
N LEU A 34 -3.63 -2.00 10.84
CA LEU A 34 -2.61 -1.86 9.81
C LEU A 34 -1.24 -2.10 10.45
N ARG A 35 -0.43 -3.00 9.90
CA ARG A 35 0.89 -3.32 10.43
C ARG A 35 2.00 -2.89 9.47
N VAL A 36 3.20 -2.73 10.02
CA VAL A 36 4.42 -2.49 9.24
C VAL A 36 4.62 -3.59 8.19
N ALA A 37 4.27 -4.84 8.54
CA ALA A 37 4.31 -5.97 7.63
C ALA A 37 3.38 -5.82 6.41
N ASP A 38 2.20 -5.19 6.56
CA ASP A 38 1.32 -4.92 5.42
C ASP A 38 2.00 -3.94 4.44
N CYS A 39 2.67 -2.91 4.94
CA CYS A 39 3.41 -1.95 4.10
C CYS A 39 4.60 -2.63 3.38
N ALA A 40 5.35 -3.48 4.08
CA ALA A 40 6.47 -4.22 3.52
C ALA A 40 6.03 -5.18 2.39
N GLU A 41 4.93 -5.91 2.57
CA GLU A 41 4.39 -6.81 1.53
C GLU A 41 3.99 -6.03 0.28
N VAL A 42 3.34 -4.87 0.46
CA VAL A 42 2.90 -4.02 -0.65
C VAL A 42 4.10 -3.37 -1.35
N ARG A 43 5.11 -2.91 -0.61
CA ARG A 43 6.37 -2.42 -1.14
C ARG A 43 7.02 -3.47 -2.05
N GLN A 44 7.14 -4.70 -1.57
CA GLN A 44 7.71 -5.80 -2.35
C GLN A 44 6.92 -6.07 -3.64
N ALA A 45 5.59 -5.99 -3.59
CA ALA A 45 4.74 -6.15 -4.77
C ALA A 45 4.93 -5.01 -5.79
N VAL A 46 5.09 -3.77 -5.33
CA VAL A 46 5.37 -2.61 -6.19
C VAL A 46 6.75 -2.72 -6.83
N GLU A 47 7.76 -3.14 -6.07
CA GLU A 47 9.13 -3.39 -6.57
C GLU A 47 9.16 -4.51 -7.60
N ALA A 48 8.45 -5.61 -7.37
CA ALA A 48 8.32 -6.70 -8.35
C ALA A 48 7.66 -6.23 -9.66
N ALA A 49 6.74 -5.27 -9.59
CA ALA A 49 6.06 -4.68 -10.74
C ALA A 49 6.84 -3.55 -11.42
N ARG A 50 8.06 -3.20 -10.95
CA ARG A 50 8.86 -2.08 -11.48
C ARG A 50 9.06 -2.13 -12.99
N HIS A 51 9.30 -3.31 -13.54
CA HIS A 51 9.60 -3.49 -14.97
C HIS A 51 8.35 -3.54 -15.86
N THR A 52 7.17 -3.68 -15.25
CA THR A 52 5.90 -3.80 -15.98
C THR A 52 5.08 -2.50 -15.94
N LEU A 53 5.29 -1.68 -14.91
CA LEU A 53 4.62 -0.39 -14.73
C LEU A 53 5.34 0.75 -15.46
N PRO A 54 4.60 1.74 -16.01
CA PRO A 54 5.19 3.00 -16.40
C PRO A 54 5.91 3.66 -15.20
N THR A 55 7.06 4.29 -15.45
CA THR A 55 7.89 4.90 -14.40
C THR A 55 7.10 5.82 -13.47
N ILE A 56 6.19 6.63 -14.03
CA ILE A 56 5.34 7.54 -13.24
C ILE A 56 4.40 6.79 -12.30
N VAL A 57 3.85 5.66 -12.74
CA VAL A 57 2.96 4.81 -11.93
C VAL A 57 3.77 4.16 -10.82
N TYR A 58 4.92 3.56 -11.15
CA TYR A 58 5.82 2.97 -10.16
C TYR A 58 6.21 3.96 -9.05
N SER A 59 6.74 5.13 -9.41
CA SER A 59 7.16 6.14 -8.42
C SER A 59 5.98 6.65 -7.58
N THR A 60 4.80 6.77 -8.17
CA THR A 60 3.58 7.17 -7.43
C THR A 60 3.16 6.11 -6.42
N LEU A 61 3.17 4.84 -6.81
CA LEU A 61 2.83 3.73 -5.91
C LEU A 61 3.83 3.63 -4.76
N LEU A 62 5.14 3.74 -5.04
CA LEU A 62 6.18 3.68 -4.01
C LEU A 62 6.01 4.81 -2.98
N ARG A 63 5.77 6.03 -3.47
CA ARG A 63 5.52 7.19 -2.59
C ARG A 63 4.30 6.99 -1.69
N ARG A 64 3.22 6.38 -2.21
CA ARG A 64 2.02 6.09 -1.40
C ARG A 64 2.30 5.07 -0.30
N VAL A 65 3.11 4.05 -0.58
CA VAL A 65 3.54 3.08 0.43
C VAL A 65 4.40 3.76 1.50
N GLU A 66 5.36 4.60 1.10
CA GLU A 66 6.18 5.38 2.04
C GLU A 66 5.35 6.29 2.94
N GLN A 67 4.31 6.94 2.39
CA GLN A 67 3.38 7.74 3.18
C GLN A 67 2.59 6.89 4.19
N CYS A 68 2.18 5.67 3.81
CA CYS A 68 1.53 4.74 4.74
C CYS A 68 2.47 4.34 5.88
N GLU A 69 3.74 4.04 5.58
CA GLU A 69 4.76 3.70 6.59
C GLU A 69 5.01 4.86 7.55
N GLN A 70 5.11 6.09 7.04
CA GLN A 70 5.29 7.31 7.85
C GLN A 70 4.09 7.60 8.75
N LEU A 71 2.87 7.42 8.25
CA LEU A 71 1.65 7.62 9.03
C LEU A 71 1.52 6.56 10.13
N LEU A 72 1.85 5.31 9.81
CA LEU A 72 1.87 4.23 10.80
C LEU A 72 2.94 4.45 11.87
N ALA A 73 4.12 4.94 11.50
CA ALA A 73 5.19 5.27 12.45
C ALA A 73 4.75 6.38 13.41
N GLN A 74 4.00 7.39 12.94
CA GLN A 74 3.45 8.46 13.78
C GLN A 74 2.38 7.95 14.76
N GLN A 75 1.58 6.95 14.37
CA GLN A 75 0.56 6.32 15.23
C GLN A 75 1.15 5.44 16.35
N GLY A 76 2.44 5.06 16.26
CA GLY A 76 3.15 4.25 17.24
C GLY A 76 3.92 5.03 18.31
N THR A 77 3.84 6.37 18.30
CA THR A 77 4.44 7.30 19.27
C THR A 77 3.37 7.91 20.16
#